data_AF-A0A7S1T3A1-F1
#
_entry.id   AF-A0A7S1T3A1-F1
#
_cell.length_a   1.000
_cell.length_b   1.000
_cell.length_c   1.000
_cell.angle_alpha   90.00
_cell.angle_beta   90.00
_cell.angle_gamma   90.00
#
_symmetry.space_group_name_H-M   'P 1'
#
loop_
_entity.id
_entity.type
_entity.pdbx_description
1 polymer ?
#
loop_
_entity_poly.entity_id
_entity_poly.type
_entity_poly.pdbx_seq_one_letter_code
_entity_poly.pdbx_strand_id
1 'polypeptide(L)'
;MTTTSNADRWSRGCGLGIGLSHHKNEYRLGVNIGNWTEDVPSVATQQATPLYPGAGFDGTTTQRASYGADGKYGPEAAEAGERRDLELKFSGDRSAKILIAHGPSDEPPTSCYATLNQLTLKEKTLDDPRVQTYLWNGNKLNDRNVPRDVTASNLTTTRKMQEWNDEDNYNMYATTSKLAQETVVGQYSKRETMRPAADGGQIAQVGRKAKGEMAASFKNPANKVGYRTAL
;
A
#
# COMPACT_ATOMS: atom_id res chain seq x y z
N MET A 1 -57.69 76.01 67.34
CA MET A 1 -56.66 76.98 66.93
C MET A 1 -55.69 76.25 66.00
N THR A 2 -55.86 76.46 64.70
CA THR A 2 -55.11 75.80 63.62
C THR A 2 -53.93 76.68 63.22
N THR A 3 -52.72 76.16 63.36
CA THR A 3 -51.46 76.81 62.96
C THR A 3 -51.19 76.56 61.48
N THR A 4 -51.25 77.60 60.66
CA THR A 4 -50.83 77.60 59.26
C THR A 4 -49.32 77.73 59.17
N SER A 5 -48.65 76.71 58.62
CA SER A 5 -47.22 76.73 58.30
C SER A 5 -46.99 77.44 56.96
N ASN A 6 -46.20 78.51 56.96
CA ASN A 6 -45.75 79.22 55.76
C ASN A 6 -44.86 78.31 54.90
N ALA A 7 -45.40 77.82 53.78
CA ALA A 7 -44.60 77.21 52.72
C ALA A 7 -44.10 78.31 51.80
N ASP A 8 -42.82 78.68 51.93
CA ASP A 8 -42.12 79.57 51.02
C ASP A 8 -42.13 78.97 49.60
N ARG A 9 -42.91 79.59 48.70
CA ARG A 9 -42.88 79.32 47.27
C ARG A 9 -41.97 80.34 46.61
N TRP A 10 -40.75 79.93 46.23
CA TRP A 10 -39.87 80.74 45.38
C TRP A 10 -40.40 80.75 43.94
N SER A 11 -40.85 81.92 43.50
CA SER A 11 -41.20 82.18 42.10
C SER A 11 -39.93 82.45 41.29
N ARG A 12 -39.85 81.89 40.08
CA ARG A 12 -38.76 82.15 39.14
C ARG A 12 -39.20 83.27 38.20
N GLY A 13 -38.48 84.40 38.23
CA GLY A 13 -38.54 85.41 37.18
C GLY A 13 -38.94 86.81 37.65
N CYS A 14 -38.01 87.52 38.30
CA CYS A 14 -38.07 88.98 38.39
C CYS A 14 -36.83 89.56 37.69
N GLY A 15 -37.04 90.18 36.52
CA GLY A 15 -36.01 90.90 35.79
C GLY A 15 -36.59 91.77 34.68
N LEU A 16 -36.65 93.09 34.92
CA LEU A 16 -36.99 94.13 33.96
C LEU A 16 -35.75 94.46 33.10
N GLY A 17 -35.42 93.60 32.13
CA GLY A 17 -34.28 93.80 31.23
C GLY A 17 -34.57 93.31 29.82
N ILE A 18 -34.32 94.16 28.81
CA ILE A 18 -34.44 93.83 27.39
C ILE A 18 -33.34 92.80 27.03
N GLY A 19 -33.74 91.58 26.67
CA GLY A 19 -32.87 90.50 26.19
C GLY A 19 -32.39 89.54 27.30
N LEU A 20 -32.98 88.34 27.36
CA LEU A 20 -32.54 87.27 28.26
C LEU A 20 -31.35 86.52 27.62
N SER A 21 -30.16 86.69 28.19
CA SER A 21 -28.98 85.90 27.82
C SER A 21 -29.11 84.47 28.36
N HIS A 22 -29.26 83.48 27.48
CA HIS A 22 -29.36 82.05 27.81
C HIS A 22 -27.98 81.41 28.11
N HIS A 23 -27.22 81.98 29.03
CA HIS A 23 -26.02 81.32 29.57
C HIS A 23 -26.34 80.65 30.90
N LYS A 24 -25.80 79.46 31.12
CA LYS A 24 -25.84 78.80 32.44
C LYS A 24 -24.56 79.19 33.18
N ASN A 25 -24.68 79.49 34.47
CA ASN A 25 -23.51 79.71 35.31
C ASN A 25 -22.70 78.42 35.42
N GLU A 26 -21.40 78.51 35.17
CA GLU A 26 -20.44 77.46 35.46
C GLU A 26 -19.87 77.67 36.87
N TYR A 27 -19.68 76.58 37.61
CA TYR A 27 -19.23 76.61 38.99
C TYR A 27 -17.97 75.76 39.16
N ARG A 28 -17.26 75.94 40.28
CA ARG A 28 -16.11 75.10 40.63
C ARG A 28 -16.56 73.64 40.88
N LEU A 29 -15.65 72.70 40.63
CA LEU A 29 -15.81 71.28 40.91
C LEU A 29 -16.22 71.06 42.38
N GLY A 30 -17.27 70.26 42.60
CA GLY A 30 -17.86 70.01 43.93
C GLY A 30 -19.20 70.70 44.19
N VAL A 31 -19.66 71.57 43.29
CA VAL A 31 -21.04 72.09 43.31
C VAL A 31 -21.94 71.15 42.51
N ASN A 32 -23.08 70.74 43.09
CA ASN A 32 -24.06 69.86 42.44
C ASN A 32 -24.86 70.61 41.36
N ILE A 33 -24.21 70.89 40.24
CA ILE A 33 -24.81 71.43 39.02
C ILE A 33 -25.24 70.31 38.07
N GLY A 34 -25.97 70.64 37.00
CA GLY A 34 -26.56 69.64 36.10
C GLY A 34 -25.60 68.58 35.52
N ASN A 35 -24.28 68.82 35.54
CA ASN A 35 -23.26 67.87 35.08
C ASN A 35 -22.36 67.28 36.18
N TRP A 36 -22.73 67.45 37.47
CA TRP A 36 -21.85 67.13 38.59
C TRP A 36 -21.39 65.65 38.60
N THR A 37 -22.22 64.72 38.11
CA THR A 37 -21.91 63.28 38.04
C THR A 37 -20.79 62.95 37.04
N GLU A 38 -20.65 63.71 35.96
CA GLU A 38 -19.55 63.54 34.99
C GLU A 38 -18.29 64.28 35.44
N ASP A 39 -18.46 65.35 36.22
CA ASP A 39 -17.35 66.11 36.79
C ASP A 39 -16.62 65.31 37.90
N VAL A 40 -17.33 64.48 38.69
CA VAL A 40 -16.71 63.65 39.76
C VAL A 40 -15.56 62.76 39.27
N PRO A 41 -15.72 61.91 38.22
CA PRO A 41 -14.62 61.09 37.73
C PRO A 41 -13.48 61.92 37.13
N SER A 42 -13.73 63.13 36.62
CA SER A 42 -12.65 63.99 36.12
C SER A 42 -11.68 64.44 37.23
N VAL A 43 -12.21 64.67 38.45
CA VAL A 43 -11.39 64.98 39.65
C VAL A 43 -10.56 63.77 40.07
N ALA A 44 -11.17 62.57 40.05
CA ALA A 44 -10.49 61.33 40.40
C ALA A 44 -9.43 60.92 39.36
N THR A 45 -9.63 61.27 38.09
CA THR A 45 -8.71 60.92 36.99
C THR A 45 -7.53 61.91 36.87
N GLN A 46 -7.71 63.18 37.27
CA GLN A 46 -6.62 64.16 37.33
C GLN A 46 -5.64 63.89 38.48
N GLN A 47 -6.10 63.24 39.55
CA GLN A 47 -5.18 62.61 40.49
C GLN A 47 -4.63 61.37 39.82
N ALA A 48 -3.40 61.47 39.31
CA ALA A 48 -2.66 60.34 38.77
C ALA A 48 -2.56 59.26 39.86
N THR A 49 -3.54 58.36 39.89
CA THR A 49 -3.46 57.14 40.65
C THR A 49 -2.56 56.26 39.79
N PRO A 50 -1.32 55.96 40.19
CA PRO A 50 -0.52 55.04 39.42
C PRO A 50 -1.25 53.71 39.44
N LEU A 51 -1.87 53.34 38.30
CA LEU A 51 -2.19 51.95 38.01
C LEU A 51 -0.90 51.18 38.27
N TYR A 52 -0.96 50.28 39.26
CA TYR A 52 0.14 49.52 39.85
C TYR A 52 1.41 49.42 38.97
N PRO A 53 2.61 49.68 39.51
CA PRO A 53 3.86 49.51 38.77
C PRO A 53 4.03 48.03 38.43
N GLY A 54 3.59 47.63 37.23
CA GLY A 54 3.53 46.22 36.79
C GLY A 54 2.30 45.87 35.95
N ALA A 55 1.26 46.69 35.92
CA ALA A 55 0.13 46.51 35.01
C ALA A 55 0.52 46.96 33.60
N GLY A 56 1.32 46.13 32.91
CA GLY A 56 1.59 46.30 31.49
C GLY A 56 0.29 46.17 30.69
N PHE A 57 0.20 46.90 29.58
CA PHE A 57 -0.88 46.74 28.62
C PHE A 57 -0.90 45.30 28.10
N ASP A 58 -1.93 44.53 28.46
CA ASP A 58 -2.18 43.20 27.92
C ASP A 58 -3.14 43.31 26.73
N GLY A 59 -2.58 43.65 25.58
CA GLY A 59 -3.28 43.65 24.31
C GLY A 59 -2.61 42.71 23.34
N THR A 60 -3.36 41.73 22.85
CA THR A 60 -2.92 40.81 21.79
C THR A 60 -3.44 41.29 20.43
N THR A 61 -2.62 41.18 19.39
CA THR A 61 -3.05 41.49 18.03
C THR A 61 -4.05 40.45 17.54
N THR A 62 -4.98 40.86 16.67
CA THR A 62 -5.96 39.95 16.06
C THR A 62 -5.28 38.79 15.32
N GLN A 63 -4.12 39.04 14.70
CA GLN A 63 -3.32 38.00 14.07
C GLN A 63 -2.77 36.99 15.08
N ARG A 64 -2.24 37.45 16.23
CA ARG A 64 -1.72 36.55 17.27
C ARG A 64 -2.83 35.75 17.93
N ALA A 65 -4.01 36.34 18.09
CA ALA A 65 -5.20 35.64 18.59
C ALA A 65 -5.70 34.56 17.62
N SER A 66 -5.68 34.83 16.30
CA SER A 66 -6.18 33.87 15.30
C SER A 66 -5.16 32.79 14.91
N TYR A 67 -3.86 33.04 15.03
CA TYR A 67 -2.80 32.12 14.59
C TYR A 67 -1.95 31.62 15.77
N GLY A 68 -2.60 30.98 16.74
CA GLY A 68 -1.94 30.30 17.86
C GLY A 68 -1.10 29.08 17.43
N ALA A 69 -0.34 28.53 18.40
CA ALA A 69 0.39 27.27 18.21
C ALA A 69 -0.48 26.03 18.45
N ASP A 70 -1.66 26.23 19.05
CA ASP A 70 -2.62 25.18 19.36
C ASP A 70 -3.09 24.48 18.07
N GLY A 71 -3.11 23.14 18.10
CA GLY A 71 -3.53 22.27 17.00
C GLY A 71 -2.58 22.18 15.81
N LYS A 72 -1.48 22.93 15.77
CA LYS A 72 -0.47 22.85 14.69
C LYS A 72 0.55 21.73 14.90
N TYR A 73 0.79 21.34 16.14
CA TYR A 73 1.74 20.32 16.52
C TYR A 73 1.09 19.36 17.51
N GLY A 74 1.41 18.07 17.40
CA GLY A 74 0.85 17.03 18.27
C GLY A 74 -0.16 16.11 17.56
N PRO A 75 -1.02 15.41 18.31
CA PRO A 75 -1.85 14.34 17.77
C PRO A 75 -2.86 14.83 16.73
N GLU A 76 -3.35 16.06 16.86
CA GLU A 76 -4.31 16.66 15.92
C GLU A 76 -3.70 16.87 14.53
N ALA A 77 -2.43 17.24 14.45
CA ALA A 77 -1.71 17.39 13.18
C ALA A 77 -1.42 16.02 12.53
N ALA A 78 -1.19 14.98 13.33
CA ALA A 78 -1.02 13.61 12.85
C ALA A 78 -2.35 13.04 12.31
N GLU A 79 -3.46 13.28 13.00
CA GLU A 79 -4.81 12.88 12.55
C GLU A 79 -5.20 13.58 11.25
N ALA A 80 -4.94 14.89 11.13
CA ALA A 80 -5.15 15.63 9.89
C ALA A 80 -4.24 15.15 8.74
N GLY A 81 -3.07 14.59 9.05
CA GLY A 81 -2.15 13.98 8.09
C GLY A 81 -2.57 12.57 7.65
N GLU A 82 -3.21 11.80 8.52
CA GLU A 82 -3.66 10.43 8.23
C GLU A 82 -4.81 10.36 7.21
N ARG A 83 -5.46 11.48 6.88
CA ARG A 83 -6.43 11.67 5.77
C ARG A 83 -7.30 10.43 5.52
N ARG A 84 -7.83 9.85 6.61
CA ARG A 84 -8.62 8.61 6.58
C ARG A 84 -9.92 8.77 5.80
N ASP A 85 -10.31 10.00 5.52
CA ASP A 85 -11.42 10.45 4.70
C ASP A 85 -11.14 10.40 3.18
N LEU A 86 -9.87 10.44 2.77
CA LEU A 86 -9.45 10.50 1.36
C LEU A 86 -8.80 9.22 0.85
N GLU A 87 -8.17 8.45 1.73
CA GLU A 87 -7.78 7.10 1.39
C GLU A 87 -9.01 6.19 1.51
N LEU A 88 -9.46 5.66 0.37
CA LEU A 88 -10.35 4.50 0.35
C LEU A 88 -9.60 3.34 1.01
N LYS A 89 -9.67 3.27 2.33
CA LYS A 89 -9.29 2.07 3.08
C LYS A 89 -10.32 1.04 2.69
N PHE A 90 -9.99 0.23 1.70
CA PHE A 90 -10.68 -1.01 1.42
C PHE A 90 -10.43 -1.90 2.66
N SER A 91 -11.22 -1.70 3.72
CA SER A 91 -11.31 -2.67 4.81
C SER A 91 -12.00 -3.88 4.21
N GLY A 92 -11.18 -4.72 3.58
CA GLY A 92 -11.57 -5.97 2.96
C GLY A 92 -12.00 -6.98 4.01
N ASP A 93 -12.97 -6.62 4.85
CA ASP A 93 -13.50 -7.47 5.93
C ASP A 93 -14.15 -8.73 5.36
N ARG A 94 -14.45 -8.74 4.06
CA ARG A 94 -14.90 -9.91 3.32
C ARG A 94 -14.18 -9.99 1.99
N SER A 95 -13.02 -10.65 1.99
CA SER A 95 -12.47 -11.13 0.72
C SER A 95 -13.54 -11.97 0.01
N ALA A 96 -13.67 -11.82 -1.32
CA ALA A 96 -14.63 -12.60 -2.11
C ALA A 96 -14.51 -14.13 -1.89
N LYS A 97 -13.31 -14.56 -1.48
CA LYS A 97 -13.01 -15.92 -1.07
C LYS A 97 -13.85 -16.39 0.12
N ILE A 98 -14.07 -15.55 1.13
CA ILE A 98 -14.89 -15.88 2.32
C ILE A 98 -16.36 -16.05 1.93
N LEU A 99 -16.86 -15.28 0.96
CA LEU A 99 -18.26 -15.33 0.54
C LEU A 99 -18.62 -16.62 -0.21
N ILE A 100 -17.64 -17.27 -0.86
CA ILE A 100 -17.85 -18.45 -1.72
C ILE A 100 -17.28 -19.72 -1.07
N ALA A 101 -16.42 -19.59 -0.05
CA ALA A 101 -15.82 -20.72 0.61
C ALA A 101 -16.86 -21.54 1.39
N HIS A 102 -16.85 -22.85 1.17
CA HIS A 102 -17.59 -23.82 1.96
C HIS A 102 -16.62 -24.60 2.83
N GLY A 103 -16.95 -24.75 4.12
CA GLY A 103 -16.13 -25.46 5.09
C GLY A 103 -15.90 -24.63 6.36
N PRO A 104 -15.18 -25.20 7.34
CA PRO A 104 -14.78 -24.48 8.54
C PRO A 104 -13.83 -23.32 8.17
N SER A 105 -14.03 -22.17 8.82
CA SER A 105 -13.18 -20.97 8.65
C SER A 105 -11.78 -21.13 9.26
N ASP A 106 -11.64 -22.07 10.19
CA ASP A 106 -10.42 -22.28 10.98
C ASP A 106 -9.36 -23.07 10.20
N GLU A 107 -9.79 -23.76 9.13
CA GLU A 107 -8.92 -24.52 8.26
C GLU A 107 -8.60 -23.73 6.98
N PRO A 108 -7.42 -23.96 6.39
CA PRO A 108 -7.15 -23.42 5.07
C PRO A 108 -8.20 -23.93 4.06
N PRO A 109 -8.53 -23.10 3.06
CA PRO A 109 -9.54 -23.43 2.07
C PRO A 109 -9.15 -24.70 1.34
N THR A 110 -10.10 -25.62 1.23
CA THR A 110 -9.89 -26.90 0.56
C THR A 110 -9.73 -26.68 -0.94
N SER A 111 -8.53 -26.95 -1.46
CA SER A 111 -8.26 -27.04 -2.90
C SER A 111 -8.16 -28.50 -3.33
N CYS A 112 -8.70 -28.79 -4.52
CA CYS A 112 -8.63 -30.11 -5.14
C CYS A 112 -7.84 -30.00 -6.45
N TYR A 113 -6.64 -30.56 -6.48
CA TYR A 113 -5.73 -30.55 -7.63
C TYR A 113 -5.64 -31.91 -8.34
N ALA A 114 -6.54 -32.82 -8.02
CA ALA A 114 -6.68 -34.12 -8.67
C ALA A 114 -7.75 -34.09 -9.76
N THR A 115 -7.45 -34.63 -10.93
CA THR A 115 -8.46 -34.93 -11.96
C THR A 115 -8.80 -36.42 -11.97
N LEU A 116 -10.04 -36.76 -12.34
CA LEU A 116 -10.49 -38.16 -12.41
C LEU A 116 -9.60 -39.00 -13.34
N ASN A 117 -9.16 -38.42 -14.46
CA ASN A 117 -8.26 -39.09 -15.41
C ASN A 117 -6.93 -39.49 -14.75
N GLN A 118 -6.32 -38.58 -13.98
CA GLN A 118 -5.07 -38.88 -13.25
C GLN A 118 -5.26 -39.95 -12.18
N LEU A 119 -6.42 -39.98 -11.51
CA LEU A 119 -6.71 -40.95 -10.46
C LEU A 119 -7.02 -42.36 -10.99
N THR A 120 -7.63 -42.46 -12.18
CA THR A 120 -8.24 -43.71 -12.66
C THR A 120 -7.47 -44.41 -13.77
N LEU A 121 -6.71 -43.66 -14.58
CA LEU A 121 -6.00 -44.17 -15.76
C LEU A 121 -4.53 -44.50 -15.49
N LYS A 122 -4.08 -44.41 -14.23
CA LYS A 122 -2.76 -44.88 -13.80
C LYS A 122 -2.67 -46.41 -13.87
N GLU A 123 -1.44 -46.94 -13.83
CA GLU A 123 -1.21 -48.38 -13.68
C GLU A 123 -1.94 -48.88 -12.42
N LYS A 124 -2.85 -49.83 -12.61
CA LYS A 124 -3.71 -50.32 -11.54
C LYS A 124 -2.94 -51.26 -10.62
N THR A 125 -2.99 -50.96 -9.34
CA THR A 125 -2.50 -51.82 -8.26
C THR A 125 -3.66 -52.68 -7.72
N LEU A 126 -3.33 -53.81 -7.07
CA LEU A 126 -4.31 -54.78 -6.57
C LEU A 126 -5.34 -54.15 -5.61
N ASP A 127 -4.96 -53.08 -4.91
CA ASP A 127 -5.77 -52.40 -3.90
C ASP A 127 -6.39 -51.08 -4.38
N ASP A 128 -6.33 -50.77 -5.68
CA ASP A 128 -6.92 -49.54 -6.19
C ASP A 128 -8.46 -49.57 -6.09
N PRO A 129 -9.08 -48.55 -5.47
CA PRO A 129 -10.52 -48.52 -5.28
C PRO A 129 -11.26 -48.28 -6.60
N ARG A 130 -12.56 -48.60 -6.60
CA ARG A 130 -13.41 -48.45 -7.80
C ARG A 130 -13.51 -46.98 -8.20
N VAL A 131 -13.58 -46.69 -9.50
CA VAL A 131 -13.66 -45.32 -10.04
C VAL A 131 -14.70 -44.42 -9.33
N GLN A 132 -15.87 -44.97 -9.01
CA GLN A 132 -16.94 -44.25 -8.32
C GLN A 132 -16.57 -43.72 -6.92
N THR A 133 -15.57 -44.31 -6.25
CA THR A 133 -15.16 -43.87 -4.91
C THR A 133 -14.35 -42.57 -4.94
N TYR A 134 -13.87 -42.15 -6.11
CA TYR A 134 -13.20 -40.86 -6.31
C TYR A 134 -14.18 -39.70 -6.52
N LEU A 135 -15.48 -39.97 -6.57
CA LEU A 135 -16.52 -38.96 -6.79
C LEU A 135 -17.19 -38.58 -5.46
N TRP A 136 -17.47 -37.29 -5.29
CA TRP A 136 -18.31 -36.79 -4.20
C TRP A 136 -19.75 -37.22 -4.44
N ASN A 137 -20.32 -37.98 -3.50
CA ASN A 137 -21.67 -38.52 -3.63
C ASN A 137 -22.58 -38.20 -2.43
N GLY A 138 -22.11 -37.39 -1.48
CA GLY A 138 -22.87 -36.97 -0.30
C GLY A 138 -22.88 -38.00 0.83
N ASN A 139 -22.20 -39.14 0.66
CA ASN A 139 -22.00 -40.11 1.73
C ASN A 139 -20.68 -39.81 2.45
N LYS A 140 -20.77 -39.40 3.72
CA LYS A 140 -19.62 -39.06 4.57
C LYS A 140 -18.51 -40.11 4.57
N LEU A 141 -18.83 -41.40 4.52
CA LEU A 141 -17.83 -42.48 4.53
C LEU A 141 -17.03 -42.53 3.23
N ASN A 142 -17.67 -42.25 2.10
CA ASN A 142 -17.01 -42.22 0.80
C ASN A 142 -16.28 -40.89 0.59
N ASP A 143 -16.97 -39.79 0.86
CA ASP A 143 -16.49 -38.41 0.72
C ASP A 143 -15.23 -38.14 1.56
N ARG A 144 -15.10 -38.77 2.74
CA ARG A 144 -13.87 -38.69 3.56
C ARG A 144 -12.63 -39.24 2.86
N ASN A 145 -12.81 -40.24 2.00
CA ASN A 145 -11.71 -40.94 1.35
C ASN A 145 -11.43 -40.43 -0.07
N VAL A 146 -12.17 -39.41 -0.53
CA VAL A 146 -11.93 -38.81 -1.85
C VAL A 146 -10.58 -38.09 -1.83
N PRO A 147 -9.61 -38.51 -2.67
CA PRO A 147 -8.31 -37.86 -2.75
C PRO A 147 -8.46 -36.47 -3.35
N ARG A 148 -7.84 -35.49 -2.69
CA ARG A 148 -7.89 -34.07 -3.11
C ARG A 148 -6.70 -33.68 -3.96
N ASP A 149 -5.57 -34.35 -3.79
CA ASP A 149 -4.34 -34.09 -4.50
C ASP A 149 -3.71 -35.41 -4.95
N VAL A 150 -3.02 -35.36 -6.08
CA VAL A 150 -2.17 -36.45 -6.57
C VAL A 150 -0.77 -35.90 -6.55
N THR A 151 0.12 -36.57 -5.82
CA THR A 151 1.57 -36.37 -5.96
C THR A 151 2.01 -36.86 -7.34
N ALA A 152 1.65 -36.11 -8.38
CA ALA A 152 2.17 -36.29 -9.71
C ALA A 152 3.59 -35.70 -9.75
N SER A 153 4.46 -36.30 -10.55
CA SER A 153 5.79 -35.74 -10.79
C SER A 153 5.65 -34.31 -11.31
N ASN A 154 6.22 -33.34 -10.59
CA ASN A 154 6.21 -31.91 -10.90
C ASN A 154 7.00 -31.55 -12.17
N LEU A 155 7.11 -32.44 -13.17
CA LEU A 155 7.95 -32.30 -14.36
C LEU A 155 7.71 -30.99 -15.11
N THR A 156 6.46 -30.54 -15.18
CA THR A 156 6.09 -29.26 -15.81
C THR A 156 6.58 -28.08 -14.97
N THR A 157 6.33 -28.09 -13.67
CA THR A 157 6.76 -27.04 -12.74
C THR A 157 8.28 -26.96 -12.65
N THR A 158 8.97 -28.10 -12.55
CA THR A 158 10.44 -28.15 -12.50
C THR A 158 11.05 -27.66 -13.80
N ARG A 159 10.49 -28.02 -14.96
CA ARG A 159 10.96 -27.54 -16.26
C ARG A 159 10.74 -26.03 -16.41
N LYS A 160 9.60 -25.52 -15.97
CA LYS A 160 9.31 -24.08 -16.03
C LYS A 160 10.16 -23.28 -15.05
N MET A 161 10.40 -23.81 -13.85
CA MET A 161 11.34 -23.21 -12.90
C MET A 161 12.76 -23.18 -13.48
N GLN A 162 13.20 -24.23 -14.18
CA GLN A 162 14.49 -24.23 -14.88
C GLN A 162 14.53 -23.16 -15.98
N GLU A 163 13.48 -23.06 -16.80
CA GLU A 163 13.38 -22.03 -17.85
C GLU A 163 13.46 -20.61 -17.28
N TRP A 164 12.74 -20.31 -16.19
CA TRP A 164 12.82 -19.00 -15.53
C TRP A 164 14.21 -18.72 -14.94
N ASN A 165 14.86 -19.74 -14.37
CA ASN A 165 16.23 -19.60 -13.89
C ASN A 165 17.23 -19.37 -15.04
N ASP A 166 17.02 -19.99 -16.19
CA ASP A 166 17.86 -19.80 -17.38
C ASP A 166 17.66 -18.38 -17.97
N GLU A 167 16.44 -17.85 -17.92
CA GLU A 167 16.11 -16.47 -18.30
C GLU A 167 16.80 -15.44 -17.38
N ASP A 168 16.74 -15.65 -16.06
CA ASP A 168 17.39 -14.76 -15.08
C ASP A 168 18.92 -14.75 -15.21
N ASN A 169 19.51 -15.88 -15.59
CA ASN A 169 20.96 -16.02 -15.78
C ASN A 169 21.42 -15.76 -17.22
N TYR A 170 20.60 -15.10 -18.04
CA TYR A 170 20.92 -14.86 -19.45
C TYR A 170 22.14 -13.93 -19.62
N ASN A 171 23.21 -14.45 -20.22
CA ASN A 171 24.41 -13.68 -20.53
C ASN A 171 24.30 -13.00 -21.91
N MET A 172 24.04 -11.69 -21.90
CA MET A 172 23.91 -10.88 -23.12
C MET A 172 25.17 -10.84 -24.01
N TYR A 173 26.36 -11.10 -23.44
CA TYR A 173 27.62 -11.06 -24.18
C TYR A 173 28.03 -12.42 -24.76
N ALA A 174 27.24 -13.47 -24.52
CA ALA A 174 27.46 -14.77 -25.11
C ALA A 174 26.79 -14.84 -26.49
N THR A 175 27.58 -15.06 -27.54
CA THR A 175 27.02 -15.27 -28.88
C THR A 175 26.41 -16.67 -28.99
N THR A 176 25.35 -16.78 -29.78
CA THR A 176 24.66 -18.07 -30.03
C THR A 176 25.60 -19.14 -30.58
N SER A 177 26.59 -18.75 -31.39
CA SER A 177 27.61 -19.66 -31.93
C SER A 177 28.56 -20.21 -30.84
N LYS A 178 28.92 -19.39 -29.85
CA LYS A 178 29.79 -19.80 -28.74
C LYS A 178 29.06 -20.76 -27.79
N LEU A 179 27.83 -20.42 -27.39
CA LEU A 179 27.00 -21.27 -26.52
C LEU A 179 26.71 -22.65 -27.15
N ALA A 180 26.45 -22.68 -28.46
CA ALA A 180 26.22 -23.93 -29.19
C ALA A 180 27.47 -24.82 -29.29
N GLN A 181 28.67 -24.27 -29.18
CA GLN A 181 29.92 -25.04 -29.22
C GLN A 181 30.35 -25.51 -27.82
N GLU A 182 30.19 -24.66 -26.81
CA GLU A 182 30.57 -24.98 -25.42
C GLU A 182 29.73 -26.13 -24.83
N THR A 183 28.45 -26.20 -25.18
CA THR A 183 27.54 -27.28 -24.73
C THR A 183 27.85 -28.65 -25.33
N VAL A 184 28.71 -28.74 -26.34
CA VAL A 184 29.04 -29.99 -27.06
C VAL A 184 30.21 -30.75 -26.41
N VAL A 185 30.78 -30.24 -25.32
CA VAL A 185 31.87 -30.89 -24.57
C VAL A 185 31.31 -31.96 -23.62
N GLY A 186 30.83 -33.06 -24.18
CA GLY A 186 30.35 -34.25 -23.46
C GLY A 186 31.23 -35.49 -23.68
N GLN A 187 30.80 -36.65 -23.17
CA GLN A 187 31.44 -37.93 -23.46
C GLN A 187 31.41 -38.22 -24.97
N TYR A 188 32.56 -38.09 -25.62
CA TYR A 188 32.72 -38.40 -27.04
C TYR A 188 32.81 -39.91 -27.27
N SER A 189 31.67 -40.58 -27.46
CA SER A 189 31.66 -41.92 -28.04
C SER A 189 31.62 -41.83 -29.55
N LYS A 190 32.65 -42.33 -30.24
CA LYS A 190 32.59 -42.49 -31.69
C LYS A 190 31.50 -43.51 -32.01
N ARG A 191 30.42 -43.08 -32.67
CA ARG A 191 29.38 -44.01 -33.16
C ARG A 191 30.02 -44.95 -34.17
N GLU A 192 29.95 -46.25 -33.90
CA GLU A 192 30.35 -47.26 -34.85
C GLU A 192 29.29 -47.43 -35.94
N THR A 193 29.72 -47.80 -37.15
CA THR A 193 28.80 -48.10 -38.23
C THR A 193 28.08 -49.41 -37.96
N MET A 194 26.88 -49.32 -37.39
CA MET A 194 25.99 -50.46 -37.21
C MET A 194 25.58 -51.00 -38.57
N ARG A 195 25.82 -52.28 -38.80
CA ARG A 195 25.38 -52.96 -40.04
C ARG A 195 23.98 -53.53 -39.82
N PRO A 196 23.07 -53.40 -40.80
CA PRO A 196 21.76 -54.03 -40.71
C PRO A 196 21.93 -55.55 -40.63
N ALA A 197 21.09 -56.21 -39.83
CA ALA A 197 21.04 -57.66 -39.78
C ALA A 197 20.60 -58.19 -41.15
N ALA A 198 21.35 -59.15 -41.70
CA ALA A 198 20.93 -59.83 -42.93
C ALA A 198 20.08 -61.05 -42.56
N ASP A 199 18.98 -61.25 -43.30
CA ASP A 199 17.98 -62.29 -43.05
C ASP A 199 18.54 -63.73 -43.16
N GLY A 200 19.69 -63.90 -43.83
CA GLY A 200 20.29 -65.21 -44.12
C GLY A 200 21.27 -65.74 -43.08
N GLY A 201 21.33 -65.19 -41.87
CA GLY A 201 22.28 -65.61 -40.82
C GLY A 201 23.76 -65.32 -41.12
N GLN A 202 24.06 -64.73 -42.28
CA GLN A 202 25.39 -64.26 -42.66
C GLN A 202 25.57 -62.80 -42.26
N ILE A 203 26.78 -62.41 -41.83
CA ILE A 203 27.07 -61.02 -41.47
C ILE A 203 27.01 -60.16 -42.74
N ALA A 204 26.28 -59.05 -42.71
CA ALA A 204 26.17 -58.13 -43.83
C ALA A 204 27.56 -57.66 -44.31
N GLN A 205 27.85 -57.93 -45.59
CA GLN A 205 29.09 -57.53 -46.25
C GLN A 205 28.93 -56.14 -46.86
N VAL A 206 29.80 -55.20 -46.48
CA VAL A 206 29.80 -53.83 -46.99
C VAL A 206 30.68 -53.77 -48.25
N GLY A 207 30.10 -53.36 -49.38
CA GLY A 207 30.75 -53.40 -50.70
C GLY A 207 31.94 -52.44 -50.89
N ARG A 208 32.07 -51.39 -50.07
CA ARG A 208 33.22 -50.46 -50.09
C ARG A 208 33.61 -50.08 -48.66
N LYS A 209 34.92 -50.09 -48.37
CA LYS A 209 35.50 -49.64 -47.10
C LYS A 209 36.27 -48.36 -47.34
N ALA A 210 36.03 -47.31 -46.56
CA ALA A 210 36.85 -46.10 -46.62
C ALA A 210 38.29 -46.45 -46.19
N LYS A 211 39.28 -46.15 -47.05
CA LYS A 211 40.72 -46.35 -46.79
C LYS A 211 41.49 -45.15 -47.36
N GLY A 212 42.61 -44.77 -46.73
CA GLY A 212 43.48 -43.68 -47.18
C GLY A 212 43.26 -42.34 -46.46
N GLU A 213 43.76 -41.25 -47.03
CA GLU A 213 43.75 -39.89 -46.44
C GLU A 213 42.35 -39.41 -46.03
N MET A 214 41.31 -39.84 -46.77
CA MET A 214 39.92 -39.52 -46.43
C MET A 214 39.44 -40.21 -45.13
N ALA A 215 40.04 -41.32 -44.71
CA ALA A 215 39.77 -41.92 -43.40
C ALA A 215 40.54 -41.22 -42.27
N ALA A 216 41.67 -40.58 -42.60
CA ALA A 216 42.47 -39.78 -41.68
C ALA A 216 41.86 -38.37 -41.46
N SER A 217 41.18 -37.80 -42.47
CA SER A 217 40.49 -36.51 -42.34
C SER A 217 39.35 -36.53 -41.32
N PHE A 218 38.66 -37.67 -41.14
CA PHE A 218 37.67 -37.86 -40.06
C PHE A 218 38.29 -38.02 -38.67
N LYS A 219 39.62 -38.25 -38.59
CA LYS A 219 40.38 -38.31 -37.33
C LYS A 219 41.12 -37.01 -37.03
N ASN A 220 41.15 -36.06 -37.97
CA ASN A 220 41.86 -34.80 -37.81
C ASN A 220 41.11 -33.90 -36.80
N PRO A 221 41.75 -33.50 -35.68
CA PRO A 221 41.13 -32.64 -34.69
C PRO A 221 40.73 -31.26 -35.23
N ALA A 222 41.35 -30.77 -36.31
CA ALA A 222 40.96 -29.50 -36.94
C ALA A 222 39.51 -29.51 -37.48
N ASN A 223 39.05 -30.66 -37.98
CA ASN A 223 37.67 -30.85 -38.43
C ASN A 223 36.67 -30.97 -37.26
N LYS A 224 37.14 -31.30 -36.04
CA LYS A 224 36.31 -31.29 -34.83
C LYS A 224 36.08 -29.88 -34.28
N VAL A 225 37.00 -28.95 -34.54
CA VAL A 225 36.96 -27.57 -34.03
C VAL A 225 36.40 -26.60 -35.08
N GLY A 226 36.08 -27.07 -36.29
CA GLY A 226 35.41 -26.27 -37.33
C GLY A 226 36.29 -25.26 -38.05
N TYR A 227 37.63 -25.37 -37.95
CA TYR A 227 38.52 -24.57 -38.76
C TYR A 227 38.49 -25.06 -40.21
N ARG A 228 37.97 -24.22 -41.12
CA ARG A 228 38.16 -24.45 -42.57
C ARG A 228 39.63 -24.21 -42.88
N THR A 229 40.35 -25.25 -43.28
CA THR A 229 41.66 -25.09 -43.91
C THR A 229 41.47 -24.33 -45.21
N ALA A 230 42.02 -23.12 -45.29
CA ALA A 230 42.06 -22.33 -46.52
C ALA A 230 42.78 -23.13 -47.61
N LEU A 231 42.18 -23.14 -48.80
CA LEU A 231 42.82 -23.58 -50.05
C LEU A 231 43.92 -22.59 -50.44
#